data_AF-A0A431L2P4-F1
#
_entry.id   AF-A0A431L2P4-F1
#
_cell.length_a   1.000
_cell.length_b   1.000
_cell.length_c   1.000
_cell.angle_alpha   90.00
_cell.angle_beta   90.00
_cell.angle_gamma   90.00
#
_symmetry.space_group_name_H-M   'P 1'
#
loop_
_entity.id
_entity.type
_entity.pdbx_description
1 polymer ?
#
loop_
_entity_poly.entity_id
_entity_poly.type
_entity_poly.pdbx_seq_one_letter_code
_entity_poly.pdbx_strand_id
1 'polypeptide(L)'
;MFEESKALAVPLLIVTLTCVAIEMAISIKRGLNLYNRKDTLCNLSILLVSRISQPLFLGYIYGTLRLVEAMRPYEIPDNTVSTVGALILTDFAYYWEHRMSHTLKPLWFFHEVHHSSKNFNLSTSFRLHWLGRLLAPIIFTPLVLMGFRAEQVFLFFIINLFYQFFLHTKLIGQLGVLEGIINTPSAHRVHHARNQIYIDKNFGGILMIWDQIFSTYQPETVAPKFGILGRFESNNPFTVQFHQVPYYAQLARAAKSLPIISTLVAVIASGCFSTAGLAQTASTREQPSELAKGAPPASSPVPDDITPLKGAVEISDEKAPDLTGTWKGHVLEYHRHPKMEIIEQNGSQIKGIYSGLLGKFPLTGSVDLVNQTVQLNVDFSRSRLAKWKRRDTVIAVFNGTIKDEVISGIASIPEFGDKSVHFEAKKRQKTD
;
A
#
# COMPACT_ATOMS: atom_id res chain seq x y z
N MET A 1 19.38 25.91 -26.22
CA MET A 1 18.78 25.06 -25.18
C MET A 1 17.32 25.36 -24.84
N PHE A 2 16.91 26.53 -24.31
CA PHE A 2 15.50 26.74 -23.94
C PHE A 2 14.54 26.76 -25.15
N GLU A 3 14.91 27.43 -26.25
CA GLU A 3 14.17 27.38 -27.52
C GLU A 3 14.16 25.99 -28.17
N GLU A 4 15.30 25.28 -28.15
CA GLU A 4 15.40 23.89 -28.65
C GLU A 4 14.59 22.90 -27.79
N SER A 5 14.45 23.14 -26.49
CA SER A 5 13.64 22.30 -25.60
C SER A 5 12.14 22.43 -25.87
N LYS A 6 11.66 23.63 -26.25
CA LYS A 6 10.30 23.83 -26.76
C LYS A 6 10.08 23.09 -28.07
N ALA A 7 11.09 23.07 -28.94
CA ALA A 7 11.05 22.37 -30.22
C ALA A 7 10.86 20.86 -30.07
N LEU A 8 11.30 20.25 -28.96
CA LEU A 8 11.11 18.81 -28.70
C LEU A 8 9.87 18.49 -27.86
N ALA A 9 9.45 19.37 -26.94
CA ALA A 9 8.33 19.12 -26.05
C ALA A 9 6.98 18.93 -26.79
N VAL A 10 6.72 19.71 -27.83
CA VAL A 10 5.50 19.61 -28.64
C VAL A 10 5.47 18.30 -29.46
N PRO A 11 6.53 17.94 -30.22
CA PRO A 11 6.60 16.64 -30.88
C PRO A 11 6.43 15.45 -29.93
N LEU A 12 7.06 15.44 -28.76
CA LEU A 12 6.91 14.34 -27.80
C LEU A 12 5.47 14.23 -27.27
N LEU A 13 4.79 15.36 -27.06
CA LEU A 13 3.38 15.37 -26.70
C LEU A 13 2.50 14.80 -27.83
N ILE A 14 2.77 15.18 -29.08
CA ILE A 14 2.05 14.64 -30.24
C ILE A 14 2.27 13.13 -30.32
N VAL A 15 3.51 12.66 -30.22
CA VAL A 15 3.85 11.23 -30.25
C VAL A 15 3.12 10.45 -29.16
N THR A 16 3.14 10.95 -27.91
CA THR A 16 2.48 10.26 -26.79
C THR A 16 0.96 10.23 -26.95
N LEU A 17 0.33 11.32 -27.38
CA LEU A 17 -1.12 11.37 -27.66
C LEU A 17 -1.50 10.47 -28.85
N THR A 18 -0.67 10.41 -29.89
CA THR A 18 -0.86 9.50 -31.02
C THR A 18 -0.76 8.05 -30.56
N CYS A 19 0.20 7.69 -29.69
CA CYS A 19 0.30 6.34 -29.13
C CYS A 19 -0.94 5.96 -28.31
N VAL A 20 -1.46 6.88 -27.49
CA VAL A 20 -2.72 6.68 -26.76
C VAL A 20 -3.89 6.46 -27.71
N ALA A 21 -4.01 7.25 -28.78
CA ALA A 21 -5.06 7.10 -29.77
C ALA A 21 -4.97 5.74 -30.52
N ILE A 22 -3.75 5.30 -30.86
CA ILE A 22 -3.49 3.99 -31.46
C ILE A 22 -3.88 2.86 -30.50
N GLU A 23 -3.45 2.91 -29.23
CA GLU A 23 -3.81 1.90 -28.23
C GLU A 23 -5.32 1.84 -28.03
N MET A 24 -5.99 2.99 -27.97
CA MET A 24 -7.45 3.08 -27.87
C MET A 24 -8.15 2.44 -29.08
N ALA A 25 -7.68 2.72 -30.30
CA ALA A 25 -8.22 2.12 -31.52
C ALA A 25 -8.04 0.59 -31.54
N ILE A 26 -6.86 0.09 -31.12
CA ILE A 26 -6.60 -1.34 -30.97
C ILE A 26 -7.53 -1.95 -29.92
N SER A 27 -7.71 -1.29 -28.77
CA SER A 27 -8.59 -1.74 -27.71
C SER A 27 -10.04 -1.87 -28.18
N ILE A 28 -10.53 -0.92 -28.98
CA ILE A 28 -11.89 -0.97 -29.56
C ILE A 28 -11.99 -2.11 -30.57
N LYS A 29 -11.05 -2.19 -31.52
CA LYS A 29 -11.04 -3.23 -32.57
C LYS A 29 -10.99 -4.65 -32.01
N ARG A 30 -10.29 -4.85 -30.89
CA ARG A 30 -10.12 -6.15 -30.22
C ARG A 30 -11.10 -6.40 -29.07
N GLY A 31 -12.00 -5.46 -28.76
CA GLY A 31 -12.96 -5.60 -27.66
C GLY A 31 -12.34 -5.71 -26.26
N LEU A 32 -11.14 -5.15 -26.05
CA LEU A 32 -10.36 -5.32 -24.81
C LEU A 32 -10.81 -4.41 -23.66
N ASN A 33 -11.63 -3.39 -23.94
CA ASN A 33 -12.15 -2.44 -22.94
C ASN A 33 -11.08 -1.84 -22.01
N LEU A 34 -9.89 -1.52 -22.52
CA LEU A 34 -8.76 -0.99 -21.73
C LEU A 34 -8.99 0.44 -21.23
N TYR A 35 -9.88 1.18 -21.88
CA TYR A 35 -10.13 2.59 -21.64
C TYR A 35 -11.52 2.80 -21.04
N ASN A 36 -11.57 3.55 -19.94
CA ASN A 36 -12.81 4.10 -19.40
C ASN A 36 -12.88 5.60 -19.71
N ARG A 37 -14.01 6.08 -20.27
CA ARG A 37 -14.16 7.49 -20.68
C ARG A 37 -13.91 8.49 -19.54
N LYS A 38 -14.44 8.23 -18.34
CA LYS A 38 -14.30 9.14 -17.19
C LYS A 38 -12.86 9.17 -16.68
N ASP A 39 -12.22 8.01 -16.60
CA ASP A 39 -10.82 7.89 -16.17
C ASP A 39 -9.87 8.54 -17.18
N THR A 40 -10.08 8.29 -18.47
CA THR A 40 -9.29 8.87 -19.56
C THR A 40 -9.41 10.39 -19.57
N LEU A 41 -10.62 10.93 -19.42
CA LEU A 41 -10.82 12.38 -19.34
C LEU A 41 -10.14 12.96 -18.09
N CYS A 42 -10.15 12.25 -16.96
CA CYS A 42 -9.41 12.66 -15.76
C CYS A 42 -7.90 12.73 -16.04
N ASN A 43 -7.31 11.68 -16.64
CA ASN A 43 -5.88 11.62 -16.97
C ASN A 43 -5.47 12.73 -17.95
N LEU A 44 -6.27 12.98 -18.99
CA LEU A 44 -6.04 14.08 -19.94
C LEU A 44 -6.21 15.47 -19.31
N SER A 45 -7.14 15.63 -18.37
CA SER A 45 -7.29 16.89 -17.62
C SER A 45 -6.08 17.15 -16.72
N ILE A 46 -5.56 16.10 -16.07
CA ILE A 46 -4.33 16.18 -15.27
C ILE A 46 -3.14 16.53 -16.18
N LEU A 47 -3.04 15.92 -17.37
CA LEU A 47 -2.02 16.25 -18.37
C LEU A 47 -2.05 17.73 -18.76
N LEU A 48 -3.25 18.26 -19.04
CA LEU A 48 -3.44 19.65 -19.47
C LEU A 48 -2.93 20.63 -18.41
N VAL A 49 -3.34 20.46 -17.15
CA VAL A 49 -2.83 21.31 -16.05
C VAL A 49 -1.33 21.11 -15.85
N SER A 50 -0.85 19.88 -16.04
CA SER A 50 0.59 19.56 -15.95
C SER A 50 1.43 20.26 -17.02
N ARG A 51 0.85 20.78 -18.11
CA ARG A 51 1.58 21.63 -19.08
C ARG A 51 2.05 22.95 -18.49
N ILE A 52 1.43 23.41 -17.40
CA ILE A 52 1.85 24.60 -16.67
C ILE A 52 2.82 24.20 -15.57
N SER A 53 2.49 23.19 -14.75
CA SER A 53 3.31 22.86 -13.58
C SER A 53 4.61 22.11 -13.92
N GLN A 54 4.62 21.17 -14.86
CA GLN A 54 5.81 20.36 -15.14
C GLN A 54 7.00 21.16 -15.67
N PRO A 55 6.86 22.11 -16.63
CA PRO A 55 8.00 22.92 -17.04
C PRO A 55 8.62 23.73 -15.90
N LEU A 56 7.79 24.22 -14.96
CA LEU A 56 8.28 24.92 -13.77
C LEU A 56 9.10 23.98 -12.87
N PHE A 57 8.62 22.76 -12.63
CA PHE A 57 9.36 21.77 -11.84
C PHE A 57 10.62 21.27 -12.53
N LEU A 58 10.58 21.03 -13.84
CA LEU A 58 11.76 20.67 -14.62
C LEU A 58 12.79 21.80 -14.63
N GLY A 59 12.35 23.05 -14.77
CA GLY A 59 13.21 24.23 -14.64
C GLY A 59 13.81 24.38 -13.23
N TYR A 60 13.01 24.14 -12.18
CA TYR A 60 13.48 24.09 -10.80
C TYR A 60 14.54 22.99 -10.58
N ILE A 61 14.30 21.78 -11.08
CA ILE A 61 15.25 20.67 -10.99
C ILE A 61 16.54 21.05 -11.71
N TYR A 62 16.45 21.41 -13.00
CA TYR A 62 17.61 21.76 -13.80
C TYR A 62 18.39 22.94 -13.21
N GLY A 63 17.70 24.00 -12.79
CA GLY A 63 18.30 25.16 -12.13
C GLY A 63 19.03 24.79 -10.85
N THR A 64 18.44 23.92 -10.02
CA THR A 64 19.09 23.43 -8.79
C THR A 64 20.33 22.61 -9.11
N LEU A 65 20.26 21.72 -10.10
CA LEU A 65 21.42 20.93 -10.54
C LEU A 65 22.55 21.85 -11.03
N ARG A 66 22.23 22.90 -11.80
CA ARG A 66 23.22 23.90 -12.28
C ARG A 66 23.84 24.72 -11.15
N LEU A 67 23.05 25.10 -10.14
CA LEU A 67 23.58 25.79 -8.95
C LEU A 67 24.56 24.89 -8.17
N VAL A 68 24.22 23.61 -8.03
CA VAL A 68 25.08 22.64 -7.36
C VAL A 68 26.33 22.33 -8.18
N GLU A 69 26.22 22.31 -9.51
CA GLU A 69 27.35 22.12 -10.40
C GLU A 69 28.44 23.18 -10.21
N ALA A 70 28.06 24.43 -9.95
CA ALA A 70 29.00 25.51 -9.64
C ALA A 70 29.78 25.29 -8.33
N MET A 71 29.32 24.38 -7.47
CA MET A 71 29.94 24.04 -6.18
C MET A 71 30.64 22.67 -6.21
N ARG A 72 30.72 22.00 -7.36
CA ARG A 72 31.28 20.64 -7.43
C ARG A 72 32.78 20.65 -7.09
N PRO A 73 33.28 19.70 -6.30
CA PRO A 73 34.68 19.65 -5.90
C PRO A 73 35.64 19.27 -7.05
N TYR A 74 35.15 18.53 -8.05
CA TYR A 74 35.90 18.16 -9.25
C TYR A 74 34.93 17.88 -10.41
N GLU A 75 35.47 17.80 -11.62
CA GLU A 75 34.73 17.52 -12.85
C GLU A 75 35.14 16.18 -13.44
N ILE A 76 34.17 15.35 -13.79
CA ILE A 76 34.40 14.13 -14.55
C ILE A 76 34.49 14.51 -16.04
N PRO A 77 35.54 14.07 -16.77
CA PRO A 77 35.69 14.39 -18.20
C PRO A 77 34.48 13.95 -19.02
N ASP A 78 34.04 14.79 -19.95
CA ASP A 78 32.91 14.50 -20.84
C ASP A 78 33.34 13.56 -21.98
N ASN A 79 33.06 12.27 -21.82
CA ASN A 79 33.39 11.23 -22.80
C ASN A 79 32.35 10.10 -22.74
N THR A 80 32.49 9.09 -23.59
CA THR A 80 31.53 7.99 -23.67
C THR A 80 31.40 7.22 -22.35
N VAL A 81 32.49 7.01 -21.62
CA VAL A 81 32.48 6.26 -20.36
C VAL A 81 31.72 7.03 -19.28
N SER A 82 32.00 8.32 -19.12
CA SER A 82 31.27 9.16 -18.16
C SER A 82 29.80 9.36 -18.57
N THR A 83 29.50 9.45 -19.86
CA THR A 83 28.12 9.52 -20.37
C THR A 83 27.32 8.26 -20.01
N VAL A 84 27.89 7.07 -20.24
CA VAL A 84 27.26 5.80 -19.86
C VAL A 84 27.15 5.69 -18.33
N GLY A 85 28.17 6.12 -17.59
CA GLY A 85 28.15 6.18 -16.13
C GLY A 85 27.02 7.09 -15.62
N ALA A 86 26.83 8.27 -16.20
CA ALA A 86 25.76 9.20 -15.86
C ALA A 86 24.38 8.59 -16.13
N LEU A 87 24.18 7.89 -17.25
CA LEU A 87 22.93 7.17 -17.54
C LEU A 87 22.61 6.13 -16.45
N ILE A 88 23.56 5.25 -16.15
CA ILE A 88 23.38 4.16 -15.17
C ILE A 88 23.12 4.73 -13.78
N LEU A 89 23.90 5.72 -13.34
CA LEU A 89 23.74 6.32 -12.01
C LEU A 89 22.48 7.17 -11.91
N THR A 90 22.03 7.82 -12.99
CA THR A 90 20.75 8.54 -13.00
C THR A 90 19.58 7.58 -12.89
N ASP A 91 19.64 6.41 -13.55
CA ASP A 91 18.64 5.35 -13.39
C ASP A 91 18.66 4.75 -11.96
N PHE A 92 19.84 4.60 -11.35
CA PHE A 92 19.97 4.22 -9.94
C PHE A 92 19.36 5.26 -8.98
N ALA A 93 19.62 6.55 -9.22
CA ALA A 93 19.03 7.63 -8.45
C ALA A 93 17.50 7.64 -8.60
N TYR A 94 16.99 7.38 -9.81
CA TYR A 94 15.56 7.20 -10.06
C TYR A 94 14.97 6.04 -9.26
N TYR A 95 15.62 4.87 -9.26
CA TYR A 95 15.18 3.72 -8.47
C TYR A 95 14.95 4.09 -7.00
N TRP A 96 15.89 4.84 -6.40
CA TRP A 96 15.75 5.28 -5.01
C TRP A 96 14.66 6.33 -4.84
N GLU A 97 14.56 7.32 -5.72
CA GLU A 97 13.47 8.32 -5.68
C GLU A 97 12.11 7.64 -5.75
N HIS A 98 11.98 6.65 -6.61
CA HIS A 98 10.75 5.89 -6.81
C HIS A 98 10.41 4.99 -5.61
N ARG A 99 11.40 4.24 -5.11
CA ARG A 99 11.23 3.42 -3.91
C ARG A 99 10.87 4.25 -2.69
N MET A 100 11.55 5.37 -2.46
CA MET A 100 11.21 6.29 -1.38
C MET A 100 9.80 6.87 -1.54
N SER A 101 9.37 7.07 -2.78
CA SER A 101 8.00 7.50 -3.09
C SER A 101 6.93 6.48 -2.72
N HIS A 102 7.28 5.20 -2.61
CA HIS A 102 6.39 4.16 -2.09
C HIS A 102 6.50 3.95 -0.58
N THR A 103 7.70 4.09 -0.01
CA THR A 103 7.93 3.77 1.41
C THR A 103 7.69 4.96 2.33
N LEU A 104 7.96 6.19 1.89
CA LEU A 104 7.80 7.38 2.73
C LEU A 104 6.43 8.03 2.50
N LYS A 105 5.59 8.10 3.54
CA LYS A 105 4.23 8.67 3.48
C LYS A 105 4.15 10.04 2.79
N PRO A 106 5.01 11.04 3.10
CA PRO A 106 4.94 12.34 2.43
C PRO A 106 5.22 12.28 0.92
N LEU A 107 6.05 11.34 0.47
CA LEU A 107 6.30 11.15 -0.95
C LEU A 107 5.19 10.32 -1.60
N TRP A 108 4.68 9.32 -0.89
CA TRP A 108 3.51 8.55 -1.30
C TRP A 108 2.28 9.44 -1.51
N PHE A 109 2.07 10.48 -0.68
CA PHE A 109 1.01 11.49 -0.91
C PHE A 109 0.99 12.02 -2.35
N PHE A 110 2.17 12.26 -2.93
CA PHE A 110 2.29 12.71 -4.30
C PHE A 110 2.22 11.55 -5.29
N HIS A 111 2.91 10.46 -5.00
CA HIS A 111 3.07 9.36 -5.94
C HIS A 111 1.80 8.51 -6.09
N GLU A 112 0.97 8.40 -5.06
CA GLU A 112 -0.25 7.59 -5.07
C GLU A 112 -1.29 8.06 -6.10
N VAL A 113 -1.24 9.35 -6.47
CA VAL A 113 -2.05 9.88 -7.58
C VAL A 113 -1.82 9.02 -8.82
N HIS A 114 -0.57 8.67 -9.12
CA HIS A 114 -0.20 7.84 -10.25
C HIS A 114 -0.80 6.44 -10.19
N HIS A 115 -0.81 5.85 -9.00
CA HIS A 115 -1.36 4.51 -8.74
C HIS A 115 -2.87 4.47 -8.55
N SER A 116 -3.54 5.62 -8.44
CA SER A 116 -4.97 5.68 -8.11
C SER A 116 -5.92 5.21 -9.21
N SER A 117 -5.45 5.07 -10.46
CA SER A 117 -6.32 4.59 -11.55
C SER A 117 -6.55 3.08 -11.44
N LYS A 118 -7.81 2.68 -11.57
CA LYS A 118 -8.19 1.27 -11.73
C LYS A 118 -8.04 0.77 -13.17
N ASN A 119 -7.83 1.69 -14.12
CA ASN A 119 -7.56 1.38 -15.50
C ASN A 119 -6.06 1.52 -15.74
N PHE A 120 -5.49 0.60 -16.52
CA PHE A 120 -4.07 0.61 -16.83
C PHE A 120 -3.91 0.56 -18.34
N ASN A 121 -3.49 1.68 -18.90
CA ASN A 121 -3.31 1.96 -20.33
C ASN A 121 -2.39 3.19 -20.47
N LEU A 122 -2.02 3.57 -21.69
CA LEU A 122 -1.00 4.59 -21.91
C LEU A 122 -1.39 5.95 -21.31
N SER A 123 -2.69 6.26 -21.18
CA SER A 123 -3.13 7.50 -20.53
C SER A 123 -2.85 7.54 -19.02
N THR A 124 -2.70 6.39 -18.36
CA THR A 124 -2.35 6.28 -16.93
C THR A 124 -1.00 6.95 -16.63
N SER A 125 -0.08 6.94 -17.60
CA SER A 125 1.23 7.63 -17.52
C SER A 125 1.09 9.14 -17.22
N PHE A 126 -0.02 9.75 -17.63
CA PHE A 126 -0.26 11.19 -17.45
C PHE A 126 -0.84 11.54 -16.08
N ARG A 127 -1.31 10.56 -15.32
CA ARG A 127 -1.90 10.77 -14.00
C ARG A 127 -0.78 11.03 -13.01
N LEU A 128 -0.29 12.27 -12.95
CA LEU A 128 0.81 12.68 -12.07
C LEU A 128 0.34 13.78 -11.12
N HIS A 129 0.81 13.76 -9.88
CA HIS A 129 0.54 14.85 -8.95
C HIS A 129 1.22 16.14 -9.44
N TRP A 130 0.50 17.26 -9.44
CA TRP A 130 0.99 18.52 -10.02
C TRP A 130 2.24 19.07 -9.33
N LEU A 131 2.46 18.69 -8.07
CA LEU A 131 3.62 19.03 -7.23
C LEU A 131 4.59 17.86 -6.98
N GLY A 132 4.42 16.72 -7.66
CA GLY A 132 5.02 15.45 -7.23
C GLY A 132 6.54 15.30 -7.38
N ARG A 133 7.24 16.33 -7.90
CA ARG A 133 8.70 16.30 -8.11
C ARG A 133 9.46 17.35 -7.30
N LEU A 134 8.83 17.93 -6.28
CA LEU A 134 9.43 18.93 -5.39
C LEU A 134 10.76 18.48 -4.76
N LEU A 135 10.88 17.19 -4.43
CA LEU A 135 12.05 16.67 -3.72
C LEU A 135 13.04 15.94 -4.63
N ALA A 136 12.76 15.88 -5.94
CA ALA A 136 13.65 15.23 -6.90
C ALA A 136 15.09 15.79 -6.84
N PRO A 137 15.36 17.11 -6.75
CA PRO A 137 16.74 17.61 -6.75
C PRO A 137 17.60 17.03 -5.64
N ILE A 138 17.05 16.78 -4.45
CA ILE A 138 17.79 16.21 -3.32
C ILE A 138 18.41 14.85 -3.68
N ILE A 139 17.73 14.08 -4.56
CA ILE A 139 18.17 12.75 -4.97
C ILE A 139 19.18 12.79 -6.12
N PHE A 140 19.07 13.78 -7.01
CA PHE A 140 19.91 13.88 -8.21
C PHE A 140 21.14 14.79 -8.04
N THR A 141 21.13 15.74 -7.08
CA THR A 141 22.28 16.62 -6.81
C THR A 141 23.54 15.89 -6.36
N PRO A 142 23.51 14.74 -5.64
CA PRO A 142 24.72 13.99 -5.33
C PRO A 142 25.50 13.57 -6.59
N LEU A 143 24.85 13.28 -7.71
CA LEU A 143 25.52 12.93 -8.96
C LEU A 143 26.32 14.13 -9.50
N VAL A 144 25.74 15.32 -9.41
CA VAL A 144 26.44 16.55 -9.82
C VAL A 144 27.61 16.86 -8.89
N LEU A 145 27.46 16.63 -7.58
CA LEU A 145 28.55 16.76 -6.60
C LEU A 145 29.66 15.71 -6.79
N MET A 146 29.36 14.54 -7.34
CA MET A 146 30.35 13.55 -7.77
C MET A 146 31.11 13.99 -9.04
N GLY A 147 30.74 15.11 -9.66
CA GLY A 147 31.46 15.68 -10.79
C GLY A 147 30.80 15.48 -12.16
N PHE A 148 29.63 14.84 -12.23
CA PHE A 148 28.85 14.78 -13.46
C PHE A 148 28.28 16.15 -13.82
N ARG A 149 28.11 16.40 -15.13
CA ARG A 149 27.49 17.63 -15.61
C ARG A 149 26.00 17.64 -15.33
N ALA A 150 25.45 18.79 -14.93
CA ALA A 150 24.00 18.89 -14.68
C ALA A 150 23.19 18.56 -15.93
N GLU A 151 23.68 18.93 -17.12
CA GLU A 151 23.01 18.63 -18.39
C GLU A 151 22.88 17.12 -18.63
N GLN A 152 23.92 16.32 -18.32
CA GLN A 152 23.90 14.87 -18.50
C GLN A 152 22.87 14.23 -17.55
N VAL A 153 22.95 14.54 -16.26
CA VAL A 153 22.02 14.01 -15.25
C VAL A 153 20.58 14.39 -15.58
N PHE A 154 20.35 15.65 -15.95
CA PHE A 154 19.02 16.11 -16.32
C PHE A 154 18.49 15.45 -17.60
N LEU A 155 19.32 15.32 -18.64
CA LEU A 155 18.94 14.65 -19.88
C LEU A 155 18.55 13.19 -19.62
N PHE A 156 19.36 12.45 -18.87
CA PHE A 156 19.08 11.05 -18.56
C PHE A 156 17.85 10.88 -17.66
N PHE A 157 17.60 11.84 -16.77
CA PHE A 157 16.34 11.88 -16.02
C PHE A 157 15.14 12.02 -16.96
N ILE A 158 15.18 12.93 -17.95
CA ILE A 158 14.10 13.07 -18.94
C ILE A 158 13.93 11.82 -19.80
N ILE A 159 15.03 11.21 -20.26
CA ILE A 159 15.01 9.96 -21.01
C ILE A 159 14.33 8.85 -20.19
N ASN A 160 14.65 8.76 -18.90
CA ASN A 160 14.04 7.79 -17.98
C ASN A 160 12.52 7.98 -17.88
N LEU A 161 12.06 9.22 -17.68
CA LEU A 161 10.63 9.53 -17.64
C LEU A 161 9.92 9.22 -18.95
N PHE A 162 10.56 9.53 -20.09
CA PHE A 162 9.98 9.28 -21.41
C PHE A 162 9.93 7.79 -21.73
N TYR A 163 10.94 7.01 -21.37
CA TYR A 163 10.94 5.56 -21.50
C TYR A 163 9.74 4.94 -20.77
N GLN A 164 9.48 5.38 -19.53
CA GLN A 164 8.42 4.82 -18.70
C GLN A 164 7.01 5.04 -19.25
N PHE A 165 6.78 6.05 -20.11
CA PHE A 165 5.50 6.22 -20.79
C PHE A 165 5.03 4.94 -21.51
N PHE A 166 5.96 4.25 -22.19
CA PHE A 166 5.65 3.07 -23.00
C PHE A 166 5.36 1.82 -22.16
N LEU A 167 5.60 1.87 -20.84
CA LEU A 167 5.38 0.76 -19.94
C LEU A 167 3.93 0.64 -19.47
N HIS A 168 3.17 1.74 -19.56
CA HIS A 168 1.76 1.79 -19.16
C HIS A 168 0.85 1.14 -20.22
N THR A 169 0.97 -0.16 -20.44
CA THR A 169 0.07 -0.86 -21.38
C THR A 169 -0.24 -2.29 -20.94
N LYS A 170 -1.42 -2.77 -21.32
CA LYS A 170 -1.80 -4.19 -21.26
C LYS A 170 -1.71 -4.89 -22.62
N LEU A 171 -1.39 -4.18 -23.70
CA LEU A 171 -1.31 -4.77 -25.04
C LEU A 171 -0.08 -5.65 -25.22
N ILE A 172 0.98 -5.38 -24.48
CA ILE A 172 2.23 -6.12 -24.51
C ILE A 172 2.23 -7.08 -23.32
N GLY A 173 2.36 -8.38 -23.59
CA GLY A 173 2.46 -9.43 -22.58
C GLY A 173 3.80 -9.43 -21.85
N GLN A 174 4.35 -10.60 -21.57
CA GLN A 174 5.71 -10.76 -21.09
C GLN A 174 6.69 -10.82 -22.26
N LEU A 175 7.89 -10.27 -22.07
CA LEU A 175 8.96 -10.19 -23.06
C LEU A 175 10.08 -11.23 -22.86
N GLY A 176 9.80 -12.30 -22.12
CA GLY A 176 10.72 -13.42 -21.92
C GLY A 176 12.00 -13.00 -21.21
N VAL A 177 13.15 -13.17 -21.86
CA VAL A 177 14.48 -12.90 -21.27
C VAL A 177 14.70 -11.43 -20.88
N LEU A 178 13.91 -10.51 -21.44
CA LEU A 178 13.98 -9.10 -21.07
C LEU A 178 13.37 -8.83 -19.69
N GLU A 179 12.50 -9.72 -19.21
CA GLU A 179 11.93 -9.64 -17.88
C GLU A 179 13.02 -9.75 -16.82
N GLY A 180 13.19 -8.70 -16.02
CA GLY A 180 14.24 -8.62 -15.00
C GLY A 180 15.56 -8.00 -15.48
N ILE A 181 15.73 -7.72 -16.77
CA ILE A 181 16.89 -6.94 -17.26
C ILE A 181 16.51 -5.46 -17.39
N ILE A 182 15.45 -5.19 -18.17
CA ILE A 182 14.89 -3.85 -18.38
C ILE A 182 13.47 -3.79 -17.82
N ASN A 183 12.99 -2.59 -17.49
CA ASN A 183 11.62 -2.42 -17.02
C ASN A 183 10.67 -2.64 -18.20
N THR A 184 9.92 -3.73 -18.18
CA THR A 184 8.98 -4.09 -19.23
C THR A 184 7.56 -3.64 -18.86
N PRO A 185 6.61 -3.60 -19.82
CA PRO A 185 5.20 -3.41 -19.48
C PRO A 185 4.68 -4.41 -18.45
N SER A 186 5.21 -5.65 -18.41
CA SER A 186 4.84 -6.66 -17.42
C SER A 186 5.36 -6.32 -16.03
N ALA A 187 6.65 -5.99 -15.91
CA ALA A 187 7.25 -5.56 -14.65
C ALA A 187 6.57 -4.30 -14.10
N HIS A 188 6.22 -3.36 -14.98
CA HIS A 188 5.54 -2.12 -14.59
C HIS A 188 4.06 -2.33 -14.23
N ARG A 189 3.36 -3.30 -14.84
CA ARG A 189 2.03 -3.72 -14.39
C ARG A 189 2.06 -4.25 -12.97
N VAL A 190 3.06 -5.08 -12.64
CA VAL A 190 3.27 -5.56 -11.26
C VAL A 190 3.47 -4.39 -10.32
N HIS A 191 4.33 -3.44 -10.67
CA HIS A 191 4.56 -2.25 -9.87
C HIS A 191 3.26 -1.47 -9.55
N HIS A 192 2.38 -1.34 -10.54
CA HIS A 192 1.10 -0.64 -10.40
C HIS A 192 -0.03 -1.47 -9.76
N ALA A 193 0.23 -2.74 -9.46
CA ALA A 193 -0.79 -3.63 -8.98
C ALA A 193 -0.95 -3.56 -7.46
N ARG A 194 -2.19 -3.68 -7.01
CA ARG A 194 -2.55 -3.77 -5.58
C ARG A 194 -2.68 -5.19 -5.06
N ASN A 195 -2.33 -6.20 -5.87
CA ASN A 195 -2.30 -7.58 -5.38
C ASN A 195 -1.24 -7.68 -4.28
N GLN A 196 -1.51 -8.46 -3.23
CA GLN A 196 -0.61 -8.59 -2.08
C GLN A 196 0.85 -8.87 -2.48
N ILE A 197 1.05 -9.78 -3.41
CA ILE A 197 2.38 -10.23 -3.84
C ILE A 197 3.15 -9.16 -4.62
N TYR A 198 2.46 -8.11 -5.10
CA TYR A 198 3.00 -7.06 -5.96
C TYR A 198 3.21 -5.73 -5.22
N ILE A 199 2.75 -5.64 -3.98
CA ILE A 199 2.92 -4.44 -3.16
C ILE A 199 4.40 -4.14 -2.93
N ASP A 200 4.78 -2.89 -3.19
CA ASP A 200 6.14 -2.37 -3.01
C ASP A 200 7.20 -3.18 -3.79
N LYS A 201 6.91 -3.46 -5.07
CA LYS A 201 7.79 -4.17 -6.01
C LYS A 201 8.09 -3.36 -7.27
N ASN A 202 9.20 -3.71 -7.93
CA ASN A 202 9.61 -3.25 -9.25
C ASN A 202 9.70 -1.71 -9.38
N PHE A 203 10.69 -1.09 -8.74
CA PHE A 203 10.88 0.37 -8.73
C PHE A 203 11.77 0.91 -9.86
N GLY A 204 12.44 0.06 -10.61
CA GLY A 204 13.37 0.43 -11.68
C GLY A 204 12.75 1.35 -12.73
N GLY A 205 13.51 2.33 -13.21
CA GLY A 205 13.05 3.23 -14.27
C GLY A 205 13.21 2.58 -15.65
N ILE A 206 14.47 2.35 -16.03
CA ILE A 206 14.87 1.66 -17.26
C ILE A 206 15.40 0.27 -16.94
N LEU A 207 16.27 0.13 -15.93
CA LEU A 207 16.90 -1.14 -15.59
C LEU A 207 16.23 -1.79 -14.38
N MET A 208 16.10 -3.12 -14.41
CA MET A 208 15.57 -3.92 -13.29
C MET A 208 16.68 -4.49 -12.40
N ILE A 209 17.95 -4.27 -12.73
CA ILE A 209 19.09 -4.74 -11.94
C ILE A 209 19.04 -4.24 -10.49
N TRP A 210 18.57 -3.01 -10.27
CA TRP A 210 18.41 -2.44 -8.93
C TRP A 210 17.39 -3.21 -8.11
N ASP A 211 16.26 -3.57 -8.73
CA ASP A 211 15.25 -4.39 -8.09
C ASP A 211 15.77 -5.79 -7.73
N GLN A 212 16.67 -6.36 -8.52
CA GLN A 212 17.34 -7.60 -8.17
C GLN A 212 18.29 -7.41 -6.98
N ILE A 213 19.20 -6.43 -7.06
CA ILE A 213 20.20 -6.14 -6.03
C ILE A 213 19.55 -5.88 -4.67
N PHE A 214 18.43 -5.14 -4.65
CA PHE A 214 17.73 -4.79 -3.43
C PHE A 214 16.53 -5.70 -3.13
N SER A 215 16.38 -6.83 -3.83
CA SER A 215 15.33 -7.83 -3.61
C SER A 215 13.90 -7.29 -3.66
N THR A 216 13.66 -6.31 -4.54
CA THR A 216 12.33 -5.73 -4.83
C THR A 216 11.76 -6.19 -6.17
N TYR A 217 12.47 -7.04 -6.92
CA TYR A 217 11.96 -7.63 -8.16
C TYR A 217 10.86 -8.67 -7.89
N GLN A 218 9.80 -8.63 -8.69
CA GLN A 218 8.71 -9.59 -8.69
C GLN A 218 8.17 -9.79 -10.12
N PRO A 219 8.21 -11.01 -10.67
CA PRO A 219 7.58 -11.29 -11.96
C PRO A 219 6.05 -11.29 -11.87
N GLU A 220 5.39 -10.99 -13.00
CA GLU A 220 3.94 -11.08 -13.14
C GLU A 220 3.51 -12.56 -13.19
N THR A 221 2.98 -13.08 -12.10
CA THR A 221 2.58 -14.50 -11.93
C THR A 221 1.07 -14.69 -11.82
N VAL A 222 0.35 -13.71 -11.29
CA VAL A 222 -1.11 -13.64 -11.22
C VAL A 222 -1.63 -12.38 -11.91
N ALA A 223 -2.89 -12.40 -12.35
CA ALA A 223 -3.52 -11.25 -13.02
C ALA A 223 -3.49 -9.98 -12.13
N PRO A 224 -2.89 -8.87 -12.61
CA PRO A 224 -2.84 -7.61 -11.87
C PRO A 224 -4.21 -6.95 -11.68
N LYS A 225 -4.49 -6.54 -10.43
CA LYS A 225 -5.59 -5.64 -10.05
C LYS A 225 -5.00 -4.26 -9.80
N PHE A 226 -5.61 -3.20 -10.35
CA PHE A 226 -5.08 -1.82 -10.27
C PHE A 226 -5.89 -0.93 -9.32
N GLY A 227 -5.35 0.26 -9.08
CA GLY A 227 -5.85 1.25 -8.10
C GLY A 227 -5.09 1.14 -6.78
N ILE A 228 -5.29 2.11 -5.89
CA ILE A 228 -4.66 2.08 -4.57
C ILE A 228 -5.41 1.18 -3.58
N LEU A 229 -4.73 0.80 -2.49
CA LEU A 229 -5.35 0.13 -1.36
C LEU A 229 -6.34 1.08 -0.66
N GLY A 230 -7.51 0.56 -0.29
CA GLY A 230 -8.60 1.35 0.30
C GLY A 230 -9.77 1.58 -0.65
N ARG A 231 -10.66 2.51 -0.27
CA ARG A 231 -11.92 2.78 -0.97
C ARG A 231 -11.93 4.10 -1.75
N PHE A 232 -10.76 4.64 -2.08
CA PHE A 232 -10.69 5.89 -2.84
C PHE A 232 -11.00 5.66 -4.32
N GLU A 233 -12.04 6.34 -4.82
CA GLU A 233 -12.43 6.34 -6.22
C GLU A 233 -12.92 7.72 -6.61
N SER A 234 -12.27 8.33 -7.60
CA SER A 234 -12.74 9.58 -8.19
C SER A 234 -12.21 9.72 -9.61
N ASN A 235 -13.00 10.37 -10.46
CA ASN A 235 -12.59 10.83 -11.79
C ASN A 235 -12.53 12.37 -11.86
N ASN A 236 -12.69 13.07 -10.72
CA ASN A 236 -12.49 14.51 -10.66
C ASN A 236 -10.98 14.77 -10.46
N PRO A 237 -10.30 15.49 -11.38
CA PRO A 237 -8.86 15.68 -11.30
C PRO A 237 -8.43 16.38 -10.00
N PHE A 238 -9.17 17.38 -9.52
CA PHE A 238 -8.82 18.06 -8.26
C PHE A 238 -8.98 17.15 -7.04
N THR A 239 -10.04 16.33 -7.01
CA THR A 239 -10.19 15.34 -5.94
C THR A 239 -9.05 14.34 -5.97
N VAL A 240 -8.67 13.82 -7.15
CA VAL A 240 -7.52 12.90 -7.29
C VAL A 240 -6.25 13.55 -6.75
N GLN A 241 -5.95 14.80 -7.12
CA GLN A 241 -4.75 15.50 -6.65
C GLN A 241 -4.72 15.75 -5.14
N PHE A 242 -5.87 16.05 -4.50
CA PHE A 242 -5.86 16.63 -3.14
C PHE A 242 -6.63 15.83 -2.09
N HIS A 243 -7.15 14.65 -2.39
CA HIS A 243 -7.99 13.88 -1.44
C HIS A 243 -7.30 13.53 -0.12
N GLN A 244 -5.97 13.43 -0.10
CA GLN A 244 -5.20 13.16 1.12
C GLN A 244 -4.87 14.42 1.94
N VAL A 245 -5.05 15.64 1.40
CA VAL A 245 -4.70 16.89 2.10
C VAL A 245 -5.36 16.99 3.48
N PRO A 246 -6.66 16.65 3.65
CA PRO A 246 -7.30 16.67 4.96
C PRO A 246 -6.64 15.74 5.99
N TYR A 247 -6.13 14.58 5.56
CA TYR A 247 -5.43 13.63 6.42
C TYR A 247 -4.09 14.19 6.89
N TYR A 248 -3.26 14.72 5.98
CA TYR A 248 -1.96 15.31 6.33
C TYR A 248 -2.09 16.61 7.13
N ALA A 249 -3.11 17.44 6.86
CA ALA A 249 -3.37 18.64 7.65
C ALA A 249 -3.70 18.32 9.11
N GLN A 250 -4.43 17.23 9.35
CA GLN A 250 -4.72 16.74 10.71
C GLN A 250 -3.45 16.20 11.38
N LEU A 251 -2.64 15.42 10.66
CA LEU A 251 -1.36 14.91 11.16
C LEU A 251 -0.44 16.07 11.58
N ALA A 252 -0.31 17.10 10.74
CA ALA A 252 0.49 18.28 11.02
C ALA A 252 -0.03 19.06 12.24
N ARG A 253 -1.36 19.19 12.41
CA ARG A 253 -1.96 19.84 13.60
C ARG A 253 -1.68 19.05 14.89
N ALA A 254 -1.75 17.73 14.85
CA ALA A 254 -1.42 16.88 15.99
C ALA A 254 0.08 16.97 16.35
N ALA A 255 0.93 17.08 15.34
CA ALA A 255 2.38 17.18 15.49
C ALA A 255 2.89 18.55 15.99
N LYS A 256 2.05 19.60 16.01
CA LYS A 256 2.40 20.91 16.61
C LYS A 256 2.76 20.85 18.10
N SER A 257 2.51 19.72 18.77
CA SER A 257 2.90 19.44 20.15
C SER A 257 4.30 18.84 20.30
N LEU A 258 5.02 18.59 19.20
CA LEU A 258 6.36 17.99 19.18
C LEU A 258 7.39 18.93 18.51
N PRO A 259 8.67 18.90 18.93
CA PRO A 259 9.74 19.60 18.23
C PRO A 259 9.78 19.21 16.73
N ILE A 260 10.14 20.15 15.84
CA ILE A 260 10.15 19.94 14.38
C ILE A 260 10.95 18.69 13.98
N ILE A 261 12.09 18.45 14.63
CA ILE A 261 12.94 17.26 14.40
C ILE A 261 12.21 15.98 14.84
N SER A 262 11.53 15.98 15.98
CA SER A 262 10.73 14.84 16.46
C SER A 262 9.52 14.57 15.55
N THR A 263 8.95 15.60 14.93
CA THR A 263 7.89 15.47 13.92
C THR A 263 8.42 14.89 12.61
N LEU A 264 9.58 15.35 12.13
CA LEU A 264 10.22 14.82 10.92
C LEU A 264 10.62 13.35 11.12
N VAL A 265 11.24 13.05 12.26
CA VAL A 265 11.63 11.69 12.66
C VAL A 265 10.39 10.83 12.88
N ALA A 266 9.32 11.32 13.50
CA ALA A 266 8.09 10.55 13.67
C ALA A 266 7.39 10.28 12.32
N VAL A 267 7.39 11.23 11.38
CA VAL A 267 6.80 11.04 10.04
C VAL A 267 7.62 10.05 9.20
N ILE A 268 8.95 10.12 9.27
CA ILE A 268 9.88 9.19 8.59
C ILE A 268 9.84 7.80 9.25
N ALA A 269 9.92 7.72 10.58
CA ALA A 269 9.87 6.46 11.32
C ALA A 269 8.50 5.76 11.24
N SER A 270 7.40 6.53 11.10
CA SER A 270 6.07 6.00 10.80
C SER A 270 5.94 5.49 9.35
N GLY A 271 6.98 5.64 8.52
CA GLY A 271 7.09 5.19 7.14
C GLY A 271 8.10 4.05 6.91
N CYS A 272 8.84 3.60 7.92
CA CYS A 272 9.79 2.49 7.75
C CYS A 272 9.14 1.10 7.68
N PHE A 273 7.82 0.98 7.79
CA PHE A 273 7.12 -0.30 7.69
C PHE A 273 6.41 -0.42 6.35
N SER A 274 6.91 -1.37 5.56
CA SER A 274 6.38 -1.74 4.25
C SER A 274 4.86 -1.94 4.30
N THR A 275 4.17 -1.55 3.23
CA THR A 275 2.72 -1.73 3.13
C THR A 275 2.32 -3.21 2.98
N ALA A 276 3.29 -4.13 2.90
CA ALA A 276 3.06 -5.58 2.89
C ALA A 276 2.31 -6.08 4.13
N GLY A 277 2.51 -5.46 5.30
CA GLY A 277 1.78 -5.82 6.52
C GLY A 277 0.28 -5.47 6.50
N LEU A 278 -0.16 -4.59 5.58
CA LEU A 278 -1.55 -4.17 5.49
C LEU A 278 -2.39 -5.07 4.61
N ALA A 279 -1.82 -5.65 3.56
CA ALA A 279 -2.62 -6.30 2.53
C ALA A 279 -2.74 -7.84 2.74
N GLN A 280 -2.01 -8.43 3.71
CA GLN A 280 -2.25 -9.80 4.19
C GLN A 280 -3.62 -9.96 4.88
N THR A 281 -4.17 -8.88 5.46
CA THR A 281 -5.50 -8.88 6.08
C THR A 281 -6.67 -8.72 5.10
N ALA A 282 -6.40 -8.34 3.84
CA ALA A 282 -7.45 -8.16 2.81
C ALA A 282 -7.68 -9.43 1.98
N SER A 283 -6.71 -10.35 1.94
CA SER A 283 -6.76 -11.57 1.13
C SER A 283 -7.80 -12.60 1.61
N THR A 284 -8.24 -12.54 2.86
CA THR A 284 -9.28 -13.45 3.38
C THR A 284 -10.71 -13.00 3.05
N ARG A 285 -10.89 -11.88 2.33
CA ARG A 285 -12.22 -11.28 2.10
C ARG A 285 -12.71 -11.24 0.65
N GLU A 286 -11.96 -11.75 -0.33
CA GLU A 286 -12.40 -11.85 -1.73
C GLU A 286 -12.40 -13.31 -2.23
N GLN A 287 -13.37 -14.12 -1.77
CA GLN A 287 -13.95 -15.19 -2.58
C GLN A 287 -15.47 -15.01 -2.61
N PRO A 288 -16.05 -14.52 -3.73
CA PRO A 288 -17.47 -14.71 -4.02
C PRO A 288 -17.69 -16.08 -4.65
N SER A 289 -18.66 -16.81 -4.14
CA SER A 289 -19.14 -18.10 -4.65
C SER A 289 -19.77 -17.97 -6.04
N GLU A 290 -19.06 -18.41 -7.09
CA GLU A 290 -19.62 -18.72 -8.41
C GLU A 290 -19.82 -20.24 -8.61
N LEU A 291 -20.31 -20.92 -7.57
CA LEU A 291 -20.74 -22.32 -7.61
C LEU A 291 -22.11 -22.44 -6.94
N ALA A 292 -23.10 -21.68 -7.43
CA ALA A 292 -24.49 -21.77 -6.97
C ALA A 292 -25.51 -21.33 -8.04
N LYS A 293 -25.28 -21.69 -9.30
CA LYS A 293 -26.30 -21.58 -10.37
C LYS A 293 -26.49 -22.94 -11.03
N GLY A 294 -27.26 -23.81 -10.38
CA GLY A 294 -27.61 -25.12 -10.92
C GLY A 294 -28.09 -26.10 -9.86
N ALA A 295 -29.19 -25.80 -9.16
CA ALA A 295 -29.91 -26.81 -8.39
C ALA A 295 -31.43 -26.49 -8.42
N PRO A 296 -32.30 -27.48 -8.70
CA PRO A 296 -33.75 -27.29 -8.80
C PRO A 296 -34.40 -27.13 -7.41
N PRO A 297 -35.62 -26.55 -7.32
CA PRO A 297 -36.26 -26.28 -6.04
C PRO A 297 -36.82 -27.57 -5.44
N ALA A 298 -36.34 -27.95 -4.26
CA ALA A 298 -36.87 -29.10 -3.53
C ALA A 298 -38.05 -28.70 -2.64
N SER A 299 -39.26 -28.96 -3.13
CA SER A 299 -40.46 -29.16 -2.34
C SER A 299 -40.71 -30.66 -2.17
N SER A 300 -40.50 -31.21 -0.98
CA SER A 300 -41.16 -32.44 -0.47
C SER A 300 -40.70 -32.74 0.98
N PRO A 301 -41.55 -33.42 1.80
CA PRO A 301 -41.45 -33.43 3.26
C PRO A 301 -40.44 -34.45 3.81
N VAL A 302 -40.00 -34.18 5.04
CA VAL A 302 -39.10 -34.99 5.87
C VAL A 302 -39.77 -36.33 6.24
N PRO A 303 -39.12 -37.50 6.07
CA PRO A 303 -39.59 -38.76 6.63
C PRO A 303 -39.17 -38.92 8.10
N ASP A 304 -40.13 -39.30 8.94
CA ASP A 304 -39.92 -39.78 10.30
C ASP A 304 -39.26 -41.17 10.29
N ASP A 305 -37.95 -41.26 10.46
CA ASP A 305 -37.32 -42.42 11.10
C ASP A 305 -35.87 -42.11 11.52
N ILE A 306 -35.67 -41.82 12.81
CA ILE A 306 -34.34 -41.76 13.43
C ILE A 306 -34.18 -43.01 14.29
N THR A 307 -33.45 -44.00 13.79
CA THR A 307 -32.92 -45.09 14.61
C THR A 307 -31.58 -44.65 15.23
N PRO A 308 -31.37 -44.83 16.55
CA PRO A 308 -30.22 -44.24 17.24
C PRO A 308 -28.93 -45.01 16.96
N LEU A 309 -27.90 -44.30 16.50
CA LEU A 309 -26.54 -44.81 16.44
C LEU A 309 -26.05 -45.08 17.87
N LYS A 310 -25.86 -46.36 18.20
CA LYS A 310 -25.17 -46.85 19.39
C LYS A 310 -23.72 -46.39 19.34
N GLY A 311 -23.35 -45.56 20.31
CA GLY A 311 -21.99 -45.11 20.55
C GLY A 311 -21.98 -43.97 21.56
N ALA A 312 -22.67 -44.14 22.69
CA ALA A 312 -22.52 -43.24 23.83
C ALA A 312 -21.12 -43.44 24.41
N VAL A 313 -20.18 -42.60 23.97
CA VAL A 313 -18.98 -42.31 24.75
C VAL A 313 -19.46 -41.40 25.88
N GLU A 314 -19.36 -41.89 27.11
CA GLU A 314 -19.53 -41.07 28.31
C GLU A 314 -18.58 -39.86 28.18
N ILE A 315 -19.16 -38.67 28.04
CA ILE A 315 -18.42 -37.41 28.13
C ILE A 315 -18.04 -37.28 29.60
N SER A 316 -16.78 -37.59 29.90
CA SER A 316 -16.15 -37.29 31.18
C SER A 316 -16.35 -35.82 31.52
N ASP A 317 -16.62 -35.53 32.80
CA ASP A 317 -16.62 -34.22 33.42
C ASP A 317 -15.25 -33.52 33.30
N GLU A 318 -14.83 -33.16 32.08
CA GLU A 318 -13.68 -32.31 31.85
C GLU A 318 -14.07 -30.89 32.27
N LYS A 319 -13.69 -30.57 33.51
CA LYS A 319 -13.71 -29.22 34.07
C LYS A 319 -13.18 -28.22 33.04
N ALA A 320 -14.01 -27.23 32.70
CA ALA A 320 -13.61 -26.13 31.83
C ALA A 320 -12.25 -25.56 32.26
N PRO A 321 -11.32 -25.25 31.32
CA PRO A 321 -10.07 -24.62 31.68
C PRO A 321 -10.36 -23.31 32.39
N ASP A 322 -9.81 -23.15 33.60
CA ASP A 322 -9.97 -21.94 34.39
C ASP A 322 -9.12 -20.82 33.77
N LEU A 323 -9.79 -19.88 33.11
CA LEU A 323 -9.16 -18.72 32.50
C LEU A 323 -9.05 -17.53 33.44
N THR A 324 -9.55 -17.64 34.68
CA THR A 324 -9.46 -16.52 35.64
C THR A 324 -8.02 -16.14 35.93
N GLY A 325 -7.78 -14.84 36.10
CA GLY A 325 -6.46 -14.28 36.38
C GLY A 325 -5.97 -13.25 35.35
N THR A 326 -4.70 -12.89 35.48
CA THR A 326 -4.06 -11.88 34.63
C THR A 326 -3.40 -12.53 33.42
N TRP A 327 -3.67 -11.97 32.25
CA TRP A 327 -3.10 -12.36 30.98
C TRP A 327 -2.30 -11.19 30.38
N LYS A 328 -1.06 -11.46 30.00
CA LYS A 328 -0.22 -10.49 29.29
C LYS A 328 -0.37 -10.73 27.80
N GLY A 329 -1.09 -9.82 27.14
CA GLY A 329 -1.26 -9.81 25.70
C GLY A 329 -0.01 -9.31 24.98
N HIS A 330 0.10 -9.73 23.73
CA HIS A 330 1.02 -9.23 22.74
C HIS A 330 0.26 -9.19 21.41
N VAL A 331 0.03 -7.98 20.91
CA VAL A 331 -0.53 -7.78 19.57
C VAL A 331 0.65 -7.71 18.61
N LEU A 332 0.80 -8.76 17.81
CA LEU A 332 2.03 -9.06 17.08
C LEU A 332 2.36 -7.97 16.06
N GLU A 333 1.35 -7.41 15.39
CA GLU A 333 1.50 -6.40 14.35
C GLU A 333 1.80 -5.00 14.87
N TYR A 334 1.56 -4.73 16.16
CA TYR A 334 1.75 -3.40 16.75
C TYR A 334 2.80 -3.38 17.86
N HIS A 335 3.43 -4.51 18.18
CA HIS A 335 4.31 -4.69 19.35
C HIS A 335 3.74 -4.05 20.62
N ARG A 336 2.43 -4.23 20.83
CA ARG A 336 1.72 -3.72 22.01
C ARG A 336 1.51 -4.84 22.99
N HIS A 337 1.64 -4.51 24.27
CA HIS A 337 1.45 -5.47 25.36
C HIS A 337 0.22 -5.11 26.22
N PRO A 338 -1.01 -5.26 25.71
CA PRO A 338 -2.20 -5.02 26.53
C PRO A 338 -2.27 -6.05 27.66
N LYS A 339 -2.89 -5.66 28.77
CA LYS A 339 -3.17 -6.57 29.89
C LYS A 339 -4.66 -6.90 29.89
N MET A 340 -4.99 -8.18 30.01
CA MET A 340 -6.36 -8.64 30.26
C MET A 340 -6.43 -9.24 31.65
N GLU A 341 -7.53 -8.99 32.34
CA GLU A 341 -7.79 -9.54 33.67
C GLU A 341 -9.17 -10.16 33.63
N ILE A 342 -9.22 -11.50 33.63
CA ILE A 342 -10.48 -12.25 33.68
C ILE A 342 -10.83 -12.41 35.16
N ILE A 343 -11.89 -11.73 35.57
CA ILE A 343 -12.31 -11.60 36.97
C ILE A 343 -13.27 -12.72 37.34
N GLU A 344 -14.17 -13.08 36.43
CA GLU A 344 -15.21 -14.07 36.66
C GLU A 344 -15.34 -14.98 35.43
N GLN A 345 -15.45 -16.28 35.67
CA GLN A 345 -15.82 -17.29 34.68
C GLN A 345 -16.95 -18.13 35.26
N ASN A 346 -18.11 -18.13 34.59
CA ASN A 346 -19.29 -18.88 35.01
C ASN A 346 -19.74 -19.78 33.84
N GLY A 347 -19.35 -21.06 33.92
CA GLY A 347 -19.49 -22.00 32.79
C GLY A 347 -18.70 -21.53 31.57
N SER A 348 -19.40 -21.32 30.45
CA SER A 348 -18.82 -20.82 29.21
C SER A 348 -18.68 -19.30 29.14
N GLN A 349 -19.20 -18.53 30.10
CA GLN A 349 -19.19 -17.07 30.04
C GLN A 349 -18.07 -16.47 30.89
N ILE A 350 -17.43 -15.42 30.39
CA ILE A 350 -16.34 -14.71 31.10
C ILE A 350 -16.58 -13.20 31.15
N LYS A 351 -16.13 -12.60 32.25
CA LYS A 351 -16.11 -11.15 32.46
C LYS A 351 -14.76 -10.70 33.01
N GLY A 352 -14.33 -9.52 32.59
CA GLY A 352 -13.03 -9.01 32.95
C GLY A 352 -12.79 -7.56 32.56
N ILE A 353 -11.52 -7.16 32.60
CA ILE A 353 -11.05 -5.84 32.23
C ILE A 353 -9.91 -5.97 31.23
N TYR A 354 -10.04 -5.24 30.12
CA TYR A 354 -8.96 -5.01 29.17
C TYR A 354 -8.27 -3.68 29.49
N SER A 355 -6.95 -3.68 29.62
CA SER A 355 -6.12 -2.49 29.87
C SER A 355 -5.12 -2.30 28.74
N GLY A 356 -5.21 -1.15 28.06
CA GLY A 356 -4.32 -0.80 26.96
C GLY A 356 -3.98 0.70 26.93
N LEU A 357 -3.39 1.15 25.82
CA LEU A 357 -2.98 2.55 25.61
C LEU A 357 -4.13 3.56 25.79
N LEU A 358 -5.35 3.14 25.44
CA LEU A 358 -6.54 3.99 25.46
C LEU A 358 -7.25 4.01 26.82
N GLY A 359 -6.76 3.27 27.81
CA GLY A 359 -7.35 3.15 29.14
C GLY A 359 -7.78 1.73 29.49
N LYS A 360 -8.70 1.63 30.46
CA LYS A 360 -9.30 0.37 30.93
C LYS A 360 -10.74 0.25 30.43
N PHE A 361 -11.09 -0.92 29.92
CA PHE A 361 -12.37 -1.18 29.26
C PHE A 361 -12.98 -2.49 29.76
N PRO A 362 -14.32 -2.57 29.87
CA PRO A 362 -15.00 -3.82 30.15
C PRO A 362 -14.71 -4.87 29.08
N LEU A 363 -14.43 -6.09 29.52
CA LEU A 363 -14.25 -7.25 28.68
C LEU A 363 -15.31 -8.29 29.04
N THR A 364 -16.00 -8.82 28.04
CA THR A 364 -16.90 -9.97 28.15
C THR A 364 -16.46 -11.04 27.16
N GLY A 365 -16.93 -12.28 27.30
CA GLY A 365 -16.59 -13.31 26.33
C GLY A 365 -17.26 -14.63 26.58
N SER A 366 -17.05 -15.55 25.65
CA SER A 366 -17.51 -16.94 25.72
C SER A 366 -16.39 -17.92 25.38
N VAL A 367 -16.40 -19.08 26.03
CA VAL A 367 -15.47 -20.18 25.82
C VAL A 367 -16.25 -21.39 25.30
N ASP A 368 -15.81 -21.96 24.18
CA ASP A 368 -16.27 -23.26 23.70
C ASP A 368 -15.31 -24.34 24.22
N LEU A 369 -15.84 -25.20 25.09
CA LEU A 369 -15.09 -26.23 25.78
C LEU A 369 -14.74 -27.42 24.88
N VAL A 370 -15.58 -27.71 23.88
CA VAL A 370 -15.39 -28.86 22.98
C VAL A 370 -14.26 -28.55 22.00
N ASN A 371 -14.25 -27.32 21.48
CA ASN A 371 -13.29 -26.89 20.46
C ASN A 371 -12.09 -26.12 21.02
N GLN A 372 -12.03 -25.91 22.35
CA GLN A 372 -11.02 -25.10 23.03
C GLN A 372 -10.84 -23.71 22.40
N THR A 373 -11.95 -23.06 22.03
CA THR A 373 -11.94 -21.71 21.45
C THR A 373 -12.50 -20.69 22.43
N VAL A 374 -12.08 -19.43 22.28
CA VAL A 374 -12.54 -18.31 23.08
C VAL A 374 -12.85 -17.11 22.19
N GLN A 375 -13.96 -16.45 22.48
CA GLN A 375 -14.33 -15.16 21.91
C GLN A 375 -14.39 -14.12 23.01
N LEU A 376 -13.59 -13.05 22.90
CA LEU A 376 -13.59 -11.91 23.83
C LEU A 376 -14.11 -10.67 23.11
N ASN A 377 -14.95 -9.89 23.80
CA ASN A 377 -15.49 -8.64 23.34
C ASN A 377 -15.03 -7.53 24.29
N VAL A 378 -14.40 -6.50 23.75
CA VAL A 378 -13.95 -5.33 24.52
C VAL A 378 -14.74 -4.11 24.05
N ASP A 379 -15.47 -3.49 24.98
CA ASP A 379 -16.28 -2.32 24.68
C ASP A 379 -15.48 -1.02 24.83
N PHE A 380 -15.12 -0.42 23.69
CA PHE A 380 -14.46 0.87 23.61
C PHE A 380 -15.42 2.05 23.44
N SER A 381 -16.74 1.86 23.56
CA SER A 381 -17.75 2.93 23.42
C SER A 381 -17.47 4.16 24.29
N ARG A 382 -16.84 3.96 25.46
CA ARG A 382 -16.46 5.03 26.40
C ARG A 382 -15.10 5.67 26.12
N SER A 383 -14.36 5.20 25.11
CA SER A 383 -13.05 5.74 24.75
C SER A 383 -13.17 7.18 24.23
N ARG A 384 -12.14 8.01 24.47
CA ARG A 384 -12.07 9.38 23.90
C ARG A 384 -12.14 9.35 22.36
N LEU A 385 -11.68 8.27 21.75
CA LEU A 385 -11.69 8.04 20.31
C LEU A 385 -13.09 7.74 19.77
N ALA A 386 -13.89 6.93 20.47
CA ALA A 386 -15.28 6.63 20.12
C ALA A 386 -16.16 7.88 20.17
N LYS A 387 -15.98 8.73 21.21
CA LYS A 387 -16.64 10.04 21.32
C LYS A 387 -16.30 10.98 20.16
N TRP A 388 -15.06 10.96 19.68
CA TRP A 388 -14.60 11.77 18.54
C TRP A 388 -15.20 11.32 17.20
N LYS A 389 -15.41 10.02 17.00
CA LYS A 389 -15.97 9.45 15.76
C LYS A 389 -17.52 9.40 15.71
N ARG A 390 -18.23 9.82 16.77
CA ARG A 390 -19.70 9.65 16.95
C ARG A 390 -20.16 8.22 16.62
N ARG A 391 -19.45 7.21 17.12
CA ARG A 391 -19.82 5.80 16.94
C ARG A 391 -20.40 5.26 18.24
N ASP A 392 -21.64 4.80 18.20
CA ASP A 392 -22.36 4.32 19.37
C ASP A 392 -21.93 2.89 19.80
N THR A 393 -21.16 2.19 18.97
CA THR A 393 -20.62 0.87 19.28
C THR A 393 -19.24 0.72 18.67
N VAL A 394 -18.23 0.52 19.52
CA VAL A 394 -16.87 0.17 19.12
C VAL A 394 -16.49 -1.06 19.92
N ILE A 395 -16.93 -2.22 19.47
CA ILE A 395 -16.61 -3.50 20.11
C ILE A 395 -15.44 -4.11 19.35
N ALA A 396 -14.32 -4.32 20.03
CA ALA A 396 -13.26 -5.17 19.48
C ALA A 396 -13.57 -6.63 19.82
N VAL A 397 -13.40 -7.51 18.85
CA VAL A 397 -13.70 -8.94 18.98
C VAL A 397 -12.41 -9.73 18.82
N PHE A 398 -12.04 -10.53 19.82
CA PHE A 398 -10.87 -11.38 19.82
C PHE A 398 -11.33 -12.83 19.74
N ASN A 399 -11.04 -13.53 18.65
CA ASN A 399 -11.31 -14.95 18.51
C ASN A 399 -9.99 -15.70 18.58
N GLY A 400 -9.87 -16.67 19.47
CA GLY A 400 -8.64 -17.44 19.62
C GLY A 400 -8.86 -18.86 20.10
N THR A 401 -7.79 -19.64 20.06
CA THR A 401 -7.71 -20.99 20.63
C THR A 401 -6.94 -20.94 21.93
N ILE A 402 -7.31 -21.80 22.88
CA ILE A 402 -6.63 -21.96 24.16
C ILE A 402 -5.72 -23.17 24.05
N LYS A 403 -4.42 -23.00 24.32
CA LYS A 403 -3.46 -24.10 24.41
C LYS A 403 -2.36 -23.74 25.40
N ASP A 404 -2.06 -24.63 26.34
CA ASP A 404 -0.93 -24.49 27.29
C ASP A 404 -0.89 -23.13 28.02
N GLU A 405 -2.03 -22.65 28.53
CA GLU A 405 -2.20 -21.32 29.15
C GLU A 405 -1.86 -20.12 28.24
N VAL A 406 -1.92 -20.33 26.93
CA VAL A 406 -1.81 -19.31 25.90
C VAL A 406 -3.11 -19.22 25.13
N ILE A 407 -3.61 -17.99 24.97
CA ILE A 407 -4.70 -17.67 24.04
C ILE A 407 -4.07 -17.02 22.82
N SER A 408 -4.20 -17.64 21.66
CA SER A 408 -3.70 -17.08 20.41
C SER A 408 -4.80 -17.03 19.35
N GLY A 409 -4.84 -15.97 18.56
CA GLY A 409 -5.82 -15.86 17.51
C GLY A 409 -5.86 -14.50 16.85
N ILE A 410 -7.05 -14.13 16.36
CA ILE A 410 -7.28 -12.94 15.56
C ILE A 410 -8.21 -11.98 16.30
N ALA A 411 -7.79 -10.72 16.41
CA ALA A 411 -8.55 -9.63 16.96
C ALA A 411 -9.02 -8.69 15.85
N SER A 412 -10.32 -8.46 15.74
CA SER A 412 -10.90 -7.38 14.94
C SER A 412 -11.03 -6.14 15.81
N ILE A 413 -10.25 -5.09 15.52
CA ILE A 413 -10.26 -3.85 16.30
C ILE A 413 -10.72 -2.69 15.40
N PRO A 414 -12.02 -2.31 15.45
CA PRO A 414 -12.57 -1.27 14.58
C PRO A 414 -11.90 0.11 14.72
N GLU A 415 -11.29 0.39 15.87
CA GLU A 415 -10.59 1.64 16.15
C GLU A 415 -9.40 1.88 15.20
N PHE A 416 -8.75 0.82 14.72
CA PHE A 416 -7.58 0.83 13.83
C PHE A 416 -7.93 0.53 12.36
N GLY A 417 -9.19 0.76 11.97
CA GLY A 417 -9.64 0.70 10.57
C GLY A 417 -10.13 -0.68 10.12
N ASP A 418 -10.88 -1.37 10.99
CA ASP A 418 -11.44 -2.73 10.74
C ASP A 418 -10.38 -3.76 10.32
N LYS A 419 -9.18 -3.66 10.91
CA LYS A 419 -8.09 -4.62 10.67
C LYS A 419 -8.19 -5.78 11.65
N SER A 420 -8.01 -6.97 11.10
CA SER A 420 -7.78 -8.20 11.87
C SER A 420 -6.29 -8.28 12.21
N VAL A 421 -5.95 -8.43 13.49
CA VAL A 421 -4.56 -8.51 13.97
C VAL A 421 -4.36 -9.76 14.81
N HIS A 422 -3.19 -10.38 14.68
CA HIS A 422 -2.85 -11.54 15.49
C HIS A 422 -2.49 -11.10 16.90
N PHE A 423 -3.02 -11.82 17.86
CA PHE A 423 -2.68 -11.63 19.25
C PHE A 423 -2.30 -12.95 19.89
N GLU A 424 -1.41 -12.84 20.86
CA GLU A 424 -1.07 -13.91 21.79
C GLU A 424 -1.20 -13.35 23.20
N ALA A 425 -1.86 -14.07 24.10
CA ALA A 425 -1.96 -13.70 25.49
C ALA A 425 -1.54 -14.88 26.35
N LYS A 426 -0.52 -14.69 27.19
CA LYS A 426 -0.05 -15.71 28.12
C LYS A 426 -0.61 -15.44 29.50
N LYS A 427 -1.12 -16.48 30.17
CA LYS A 427 -1.52 -16.39 31.57
C LYS A 427 -0.27 -16.10 32.40
N ARG A 428 -0.35 -15.10 33.27
CA ARG A 428 0.71 -14.83 34.23
C ARG A 428 0.56 -15.84 35.35
N GLN A 429 1.53 -16.74 35.48
CA GLN A 429 1.62 -17.59 36.67
C GLN A 429 1.69 -16.68 37.90
N LYS A 430 0.92 -17.01 38.95
CA LYS A 430 1.07 -16.37 40.26
C LYS A 430 2.49 -16.67 40.73
N THR A 431 3.40 -15.73 40.53
CA THR A 431 4.60 -15.64 41.35
C THR A 431 4.11 -15.24 42.74
N ASP A 432 4.36 -16.09 43.72
CA ASP A 432 4.14 -15.84 45.15
C ASP A 432 4.68 -14.47 45.60
#